data_AF-A0A8J6HSJ3-F1
#
_entry.id   AF-A0A8J6HSJ3-F1
#
_cell.length_a   1.000
_cell.length_b   1.000
_cell.length_c   1.000
_cell.angle_alpha   90.00
_cell.angle_beta   90.00
_cell.angle_gamma   90.00
#
_symmetry.space_group_name_H-M   'P 1'
#
loop_
_entity.id
_entity.type
_entity.pdbx_description
1 polymer ?
#
loop_
_entity_poly.entity_id
_entity_poly.type
_entity_poly.pdbx_seq_one_letter_code
_entity_poly.pdbx_strand_id
1 'polypeptide(L)'
;MADDKNKVPLFDGSNFSNWKFRMKTLLDDLDLLDILETPMNASVEAVDASDITAQDKMVQRVADSHLEYVKDMETAFEIWTELTNTFERQGLAGQLLLRKKLLLMKYSPAKETLEAHFLKFDRVMRDLRSTGAKMEEQDIVCHLLLTMPGEYDSVVTALETLNSEKLTLSFVRTRLRDEDMKREGKQRKSRTETQPPLAFATLEGTKQKWKNEQCRLNKSRSEHQQKQFKNRNANVATNSESDEGESEFSNEQFLGLPEWKCEKDGSVP
;
A
#
# COMPACT_ATOMS: atom_id res chain seq x y z
N MET A 1 -10.63 38.52 3.59
CA MET A 1 -10.23 37.54 4.62
C MET A 1 -9.83 36.26 3.89
N ALA A 2 -8.57 35.85 4.00
CA ALA A 2 -8.01 34.71 3.26
C ALA A 2 -6.87 34.07 4.07
N ASP A 3 -7.16 33.71 5.32
CA ASP A 3 -6.15 33.45 6.36
C ASP A 3 -6.45 32.16 7.15
N ASP A 4 -6.79 31.10 6.42
CA ASP A 4 -6.97 29.75 7.00
C ASP A 4 -6.37 28.64 6.12
N LYS A 5 -5.34 28.97 5.33
CA LYS A 5 -4.80 28.04 4.32
C LYS A 5 -3.67 27.13 4.84
N ASN A 6 -2.86 27.59 5.80
CA ASN A 6 -1.73 26.85 6.36
C ASN A 6 -1.78 26.77 7.90
N LYS A 7 -2.68 25.95 8.44
CA LYS A 7 -2.67 25.55 9.87
C LYS A 7 -1.56 24.51 10.13
N VAL A 8 -0.31 24.99 10.17
CA VAL A 8 0.80 24.26 10.84
C VAL A 8 0.39 24.06 12.31
N PRO A 9 0.46 22.83 12.86
CA PRO A 9 0.12 22.57 14.25
C PRO A 9 1.14 23.22 15.19
N LEU A 10 0.71 23.53 16.41
CA LEU A 10 1.64 23.94 17.47
C LEU A 10 2.62 22.79 17.76
N PHE A 11 3.91 23.14 17.93
CA PHE A 11 4.92 22.20 18.37
C PHE A 11 4.85 22.02 19.90
N ASP A 12 4.53 20.80 20.33
CA ASP A 12 4.35 20.37 21.72
C ASP A 12 5.56 19.57 22.24
N GLY A 13 6.72 19.72 21.62
CA GLY A 13 7.90 18.88 21.86
C GLY A 13 7.86 17.53 21.14
N SER A 14 6.70 17.10 20.61
CA SER A 14 6.54 15.82 19.92
C SER A 14 6.71 15.93 18.40
N ASN A 15 7.10 14.82 17.77
CA ASN A 15 7.02 14.65 16.31
C ASN A 15 7.74 15.73 15.47
N PHE A 16 8.84 16.29 16.01
CA PHE A 16 9.54 17.47 15.48
C PHE A 16 9.81 17.41 13.97
N SER A 17 10.25 16.27 13.43
CA SER A 17 10.52 16.11 11.99
C SER A 17 9.30 16.42 11.08
N ASN A 18 8.08 16.18 11.54
CA ASN A 18 6.86 16.53 10.80
C ASN A 18 6.45 18.00 11.01
N TRP A 19 6.75 18.61 12.16
CA TRP A 19 6.58 20.05 12.36
C TRP A 19 7.60 20.83 11.51
N LYS A 20 8.88 20.46 11.59
CA LYS A 20 10.00 21.02 10.81
C LYS A 20 9.74 20.97 9.30
N PHE A 21 9.21 19.86 8.79
CA PHE A 21 8.76 19.77 7.39
C PHE A 21 7.65 20.79 7.06
N ARG A 22 6.60 20.86 7.88
CA ARG A 22 5.47 21.80 7.67
C ARG A 22 5.89 23.26 7.81
N MET A 23 6.85 23.57 8.70
CA MET A 23 7.41 24.90 8.87
C MET A 23 8.27 25.31 7.68
N LYS A 24 9.14 24.40 7.18
CA LYS A 24 9.87 24.61 5.91
C LYS A 24 8.89 24.93 4.78
N THR A 25 7.82 24.15 4.58
CA THR A 25 6.80 24.44 3.54
C THR A 25 6.09 25.79 3.76
N LEU A 26 5.77 26.17 5.00
CA LEU A 26 5.14 27.47 5.27
C LEU A 26 6.06 28.66 4.95
N LEU A 27 7.37 28.51 5.13
CA LEU A 27 8.35 29.56 4.84
C LEU A 27 8.76 29.56 3.34
N ASP A 28 8.73 28.40 2.69
CA ASP A 28 8.83 28.22 1.22
C ASP A 28 7.66 28.90 0.50
N ASP A 29 6.42 28.70 0.97
CA ASP A 29 5.18 29.41 0.53
C ASP A 29 5.25 30.95 0.70
N LEU A 30 6.23 31.47 1.43
CA LEU A 30 6.43 32.90 1.73
C LEU A 30 7.73 33.49 1.14
N ASP A 31 8.54 32.70 0.43
CA ASP A 31 9.87 33.11 -0.09
C ASP A 31 10.87 33.49 1.03
N LEU A 32 10.78 32.82 2.19
CA LEU A 32 11.57 33.08 3.42
C LEU A 32 12.56 31.96 3.77
N LEU A 33 12.73 30.94 2.93
CA LEU A 33 13.46 29.72 3.28
C LEU A 33 14.98 29.94 3.44
N ASP A 34 15.58 30.83 2.64
CA ASP A 34 17.03 31.11 2.63
C ASP A 34 17.56 31.67 3.97
N ILE A 35 16.69 32.35 4.73
CA ILE A 35 16.96 32.91 6.06
C ILE A 35 17.32 31.80 7.07
N LEU A 36 16.81 30.59 6.85
CA LEU A 36 17.09 29.42 7.70
C LEU A 36 18.45 28.76 7.41
N GLU A 37 19.12 29.16 6.32
CA GLU A 37 20.35 28.50 5.83
C GLU A 37 21.57 29.44 5.86
N THR A 38 21.35 30.76 5.82
CA THR A 38 22.41 31.78 5.98
C THR A 38 22.25 32.50 7.33
N PRO A 39 23.24 32.45 8.25
CA PRO A 39 23.22 33.30 9.44
C PRO A 39 23.29 34.77 9.00
N MET A 40 22.38 35.61 9.48
CA MET A 40 22.33 37.02 9.10
C MET A 40 23.64 37.70 9.47
N ASN A 41 24.31 38.30 8.47
CA ASN A 41 25.58 38.96 8.69
C ASN A 41 25.35 40.29 9.42
N ALA A 42 25.91 40.42 10.63
CA ALA A 42 25.82 41.61 11.50
C ALA A 42 26.57 42.85 10.98
N SER A 43 26.55 43.06 9.66
CA SER A 43 27.16 44.15 8.90
C SER A 43 26.12 45.06 8.24
N VAL A 44 24.83 44.84 8.51
CA VAL A 44 23.72 45.68 8.03
C VAL A 44 22.88 46.08 9.24
N GLU A 45 22.75 47.38 9.51
CA GLU A 45 22.04 47.92 10.69
C GLU A 45 20.50 47.90 10.54
N ALA A 46 19.99 47.02 9.69
CA ALA A 46 18.56 46.81 9.47
C ALA A 46 18.22 45.36 9.80
N VAL A 47 17.33 45.17 10.78
CA VAL A 47 16.67 43.87 10.97
C VAL A 47 15.74 43.68 9.78
N ASP A 48 16.03 42.72 8.92
CA ASP A 48 15.26 42.52 7.70
C ASP A 48 13.82 42.11 8.04
N ALA A 49 12.85 42.76 7.40
CA ALA A 49 11.43 42.50 7.65
C ALA A 49 11.02 41.05 7.34
N SER A 50 11.82 40.35 6.52
CA SER A 50 11.70 38.93 6.22
C SER A 50 12.11 38.03 7.41
N ASP A 51 13.19 38.35 8.14
CA ASP A 51 13.59 37.62 9.35
C ASP A 51 12.55 37.80 10.47
N ILE A 52 12.08 39.04 10.69
CA ILE A 52 10.99 39.34 11.64
C ILE A 52 9.73 38.52 11.28
N THR A 53 9.42 38.40 9.99
CA THR A 53 8.26 37.60 9.52
C THR A 53 8.48 36.10 9.74
N ALA A 54 9.69 35.58 9.50
CA ALA A 54 10.03 34.18 9.75
C ALA A 54 9.98 33.85 11.25
N GLN A 55 10.56 34.72 12.09
CA GLN A 55 10.50 34.66 13.55
C GLN A 55 9.06 34.62 14.05
N ASP A 56 8.21 35.58 13.64
CA ASP A 56 6.79 35.60 14.00
C ASP A 56 6.08 34.29 13.63
N LYS A 57 6.26 33.80 12.40
CA LYS A 57 5.63 32.57 11.93
C LYS A 57 6.15 31.32 12.65
N MET A 58 7.40 31.31 13.10
CA MET A 58 7.97 30.23 13.89
C MET A 58 7.47 30.25 15.34
N VAL A 59 7.52 31.41 16.01
CA VAL A 59 7.05 31.61 17.39
C VAL A 59 5.57 31.28 17.52
N GLN A 60 4.71 31.75 16.60
CA GLN A 60 3.27 31.42 16.56
C GLN A 60 2.96 29.92 16.39
N ARG A 61 3.96 29.08 16.08
CA ARG A 61 3.80 27.64 15.85
C ARG A 61 4.57 26.78 16.85
N VAL A 62 5.13 27.37 17.90
CA VAL A 62 5.64 26.66 19.08
C VAL A 62 4.64 26.84 20.23
N ALA A 63 4.34 25.77 20.98
CA ALA A 63 3.45 25.87 22.13
C ALA A 63 4.18 26.47 23.33
N ASP A 64 3.49 27.24 24.18
CA ASP A 64 4.02 28.00 25.32
C ASP A 64 5.06 27.23 26.17
N SER A 65 4.77 25.96 26.44
CA SER A 65 5.64 24.95 27.10
C SER A 65 7.06 24.78 26.53
N HIS A 66 7.30 25.25 25.31
CA HIS A 66 8.56 25.13 24.57
C HIS A 66 9.07 26.49 24.04
N LEU A 67 8.40 27.61 24.39
CA LEU A 67 8.90 28.95 24.04
C LEU A 67 10.17 29.33 24.83
N GLU A 68 10.49 28.64 25.93
CA GLU A 68 11.72 28.90 26.71
C GLU A 68 13.00 28.64 25.91
N TYR A 69 12.97 27.76 24.92
CA TYR A 69 14.11 27.53 23.99
C TYR A 69 14.23 28.59 22.89
N VAL A 70 13.31 29.57 22.85
CA VAL A 70 13.11 30.48 21.70
C VAL A 70 13.19 31.96 22.11
N LYS A 71 12.84 32.31 23.36
CA LYS A 71 12.75 33.70 23.86
C LYS A 71 14.06 34.49 23.80
N ASP A 72 15.20 33.81 23.95
CA ASP A 72 16.52 34.44 24.11
C ASP A 72 17.33 34.48 22.79
N MET A 73 16.67 34.20 21.65
CA MET A 73 17.27 34.19 20.31
C MET A 73 16.86 35.45 19.53
N GLU A 74 17.80 36.10 18.85
CA GLU A 74 17.53 37.39 18.21
C GLU A 74 17.05 37.25 16.75
N THR A 75 17.52 36.21 16.03
CA THR A 75 17.22 35.96 14.61
C THR A 75 16.39 34.68 14.37
N ALA A 76 15.68 34.61 13.24
CA ALA A 76 14.98 33.38 12.85
C ALA A 76 15.94 32.20 12.59
N PHE A 77 17.16 32.48 12.10
CA PHE A 77 18.24 31.49 11.93
C PHE A 77 18.62 30.83 13.26
N GLU A 78 18.80 31.60 14.33
CA GLU A 78 19.14 31.08 15.66
C GLU A 78 18.03 30.21 16.23
N ILE A 79 16.77 30.67 16.15
CA ILE A 79 15.60 29.89 16.59
C ILE A 79 15.53 28.56 15.82
N TRP A 80 15.75 28.57 14.51
CA TRP A 80 15.72 27.38 13.67
C TRP A 80 16.84 26.40 14.03
N THR A 81 18.02 26.94 14.36
CA THR A 81 19.21 26.20 14.76
C THR A 81 19.03 25.56 16.14
N GLU A 82 18.56 26.31 17.14
CA GLU A 82 18.34 25.81 18.49
C GLU A 82 17.22 24.76 18.54
N LEU A 83 16.07 25.03 17.92
CA LEU A 83 15.00 24.03 17.79
C LEU A 83 15.49 22.76 17.08
N THR A 84 16.35 22.90 16.06
CA THR A 84 16.98 21.75 15.39
C THR A 84 17.90 20.98 16.33
N ASN A 85 18.79 21.66 17.06
CA ASN A 85 19.79 21.02 17.92
C ASN A 85 19.14 20.31 19.13
N THR A 86 18.12 20.92 19.74
CA THR A 86 17.48 20.40 20.95
C THR A 86 16.43 19.31 20.65
N PHE A 87 15.68 19.41 19.54
CA PHE A 87 14.59 18.45 19.25
C PHE A 87 14.91 17.42 18.16
N GLU A 88 15.90 17.64 17.29
CA GLU A 88 16.39 16.62 16.36
C GLU A 88 17.59 15.86 16.95
N ARG A 89 17.43 14.56 17.18
CA ARG A 89 18.46 13.72 17.83
C ARG A 89 19.62 13.38 16.89
N GLN A 90 20.43 14.39 16.59
CA GLN A 90 21.58 14.31 15.70
C GLN A 90 22.70 13.40 16.22
N GLY A 91 23.59 12.99 15.31
CA GLY A 91 24.81 12.28 15.63
C GLY A 91 24.68 10.78 15.95
N LEU A 92 25.80 10.19 16.38
CA LEU A 92 25.99 8.73 16.44
C LEU A 92 25.03 8.01 17.40
N ALA A 93 24.63 8.64 18.51
CA ALA A 93 23.71 8.04 19.47
C ALA A 93 22.28 7.91 18.91
N GLY A 94 21.80 8.94 18.20
CA GLY A 94 20.53 8.90 17.48
C GLY A 94 20.55 7.85 16.36
N GLN A 95 21.60 7.87 15.53
CA GLN A 95 21.81 6.87 14.49
C GLN A 95 21.85 5.42 15.04
N LEU A 96 22.53 5.17 16.15
CA LEU A 96 22.63 3.83 16.75
C LEU A 96 21.26 3.36 17.28
N LEU A 97 20.51 4.23 17.95
CA LEU A 97 19.16 3.93 18.43
C LEU A 97 18.21 3.59 17.28
N LEU A 98 18.28 4.35 16.18
CA LEU A 98 17.47 4.13 14.99
C LEU A 98 17.86 2.88 14.21
N ARG A 99 19.17 2.58 14.06
CA ARG A 99 19.64 1.30 13.47
C ARG A 99 19.23 0.10 14.32
N LYS A 100 19.25 0.22 15.66
CA LYS A 100 18.74 -0.82 16.57
C LYS A 100 17.21 -0.99 16.43
N LYS A 101 16.45 0.10 16.34
CA LYS A 101 14.99 0.10 16.08
C LYS A 101 14.65 -0.56 14.75
N LEU A 102 15.49 -0.35 13.71
CA LEU A 102 15.35 -0.96 12.39
C LEU A 102 15.59 -2.47 12.42
N LEU A 103 16.71 -2.93 12.99
CA LEU A 103 17.06 -4.36 13.06
C LEU A 103 16.10 -5.19 13.94
N LEU A 104 15.44 -4.54 14.90
CA LEU A 104 14.40 -5.16 15.74
C LEU A 104 12.98 -5.01 15.16
N MET A 105 12.81 -4.32 14.03
CA MET A 105 11.51 -4.19 13.37
C MET A 105 11.13 -5.50 12.69
N LYS A 106 9.93 -6.02 13.00
CA LYS A 106 9.35 -7.20 12.36
C LYS A 106 7.88 -6.98 12.04
N TYR A 107 7.49 -7.32 10.82
CA TYR A 107 6.09 -7.34 10.39
C TYR A 107 5.36 -8.52 11.02
N SER A 108 4.11 -8.31 11.41
CA SER A 108 3.26 -9.33 12.03
C SER A 108 1.83 -9.19 11.51
N PRO A 109 1.40 -10.04 10.55
CA PRO A 109 0.06 -9.99 9.96
C PRO A 109 -1.09 -10.09 10.99
N ALA A 110 -0.82 -10.69 12.16
CA ALA A 110 -1.77 -10.79 13.27
C ALA A 110 -1.92 -9.50 14.11
N LYS A 111 -1.13 -8.45 13.83
CA LYS A 111 -1.10 -7.21 14.63
C LYS A 111 -1.22 -5.92 13.81
N GLU A 112 -0.84 -5.94 12.54
CA GLU A 112 -0.87 -4.77 11.65
C GLU A 112 -1.04 -5.18 10.19
N THR A 113 -1.47 -4.24 9.34
CA THR A 113 -1.49 -4.43 7.89
C THR A 113 -0.12 -4.14 7.27
N LEU A 114 0.15 -4.73 6.10
CA LEU A 114 1.40 -4.53 5.37
C LEU A 114 1.69 -3.04 5.06
N GLU A 115 0.67 -2.25 4.70
CA GLU A 115 0.82 -0.80 4.49
C GLU A 115 1.15 -0.03 5.78
N ALA A 116 0.58 -0.42 6.92
CA ALA A 116 0.94 0.16 8.21
C ALA A 116 2.38 -0.16 8.59
N HIS A 117 2.88 -1.36 8.21
CA HIS A 117 4.27 -1.73 8.35
C HIS A 117 5.19 -0.90 7.45
N PHE A 118 4.89 -0.78 6.15
CA PHE A 118 5.65 0.07 5.22
C PHE A 118 5.72 1.53 5.71
N LEU A 119 4.62 2.08 6.24
CA LEU A 119 4.61 3.44 6.80
C LEU A 119 5.48 3.58 8.07
N LYS A 120 5.58 2.53 8.90
CA LYS A 120 6.50 2.50 10.07
C LYS A 120 7.95 2.40 9.63
N PHE A 121 8.25 1.56 8.64
CA PHE A 121 9.57 1.44 8.02
C PHE A 121 10.01 2.77 7.40
N ASP A 122 9.17 3.41 6.61
CA ASP A 122 9.44 4.71 5.98
C ASP A 122 9.59 5.87 6.96
N ARG A 123 9.06 5.76 8.18
CA ARG A 123 9.38 6.70 9.26
C ARG A 123 10.83 6.48 9.71
N VAL A 124 11.21 5.27 10.11
CA VAL A 124 12.59 4.95 10.53
C VAL A 124 13.64 5.27 9.46
N MET A 125 13.31 5.05 8.18
CA MET A 125 14.17 5.45 7.05
C MET A 125 14.36 6.97 6.92
N ARG A 126 13.33 7.77 7.21
CA ARG A 126 13.43 9.23 7.24
C ARG A 126 14.15 9.72 8.49
N ASP A 127 13.83 9.17 9.66
CA ASP A 127 14.52 9.43 10.92
C ASP A 127 16.06 9.22 10.73
N LEU A 128 16.47 8.10 10.11
CA LEU A 128 17.89 7.80 9.84
C LEU A 128 18.53 8.85 8.92
N ARG A 129 17.88 9.18 7.79
CA ARG A 129 18.41 10.19 6.86
C ARG A 129 18.52 11.58 7.48
N SER A 130 17.59 11.97 8.37
CA SER A 130 17.64 13.28 9.03
C SER A 130 18.77 13.38 10.06
N THR A 131 19.20 12.24 10.65
CA THR A 131 20.44 12.13 11.44
C THR A 131 21.74 12.07 10.60
N GLY A 132 21.67 12.41 9.30
CA GLY A 132 22.81 12.42 8.38
C GLY A 132 23.27 11.04 7.88
N ALA A 133 22.53 9.96 8.16
CA ALA A 133 22.92 8.62 7.70
C ALA A 133 22.61 8.43 6.22
N LYS A 134 23.66 8.25 5.41
CA LYS A 134 23.54 7.70 4.05
C LYS A 134 23.24 6.20 4.12
N MET A 135 22.38 5.73 3.22
CA MET A 135 22.00 4.33 3.03
C MET A 135 21.73 4.13 1.54
N GLU A 136 22.21 3.04 0.95
CA GLU A 136 21.98 2.73 -0.46
C GLU A 136 20.59 2.10 -0.66
N GLU A 137 20.01 2.15 -1.87
CA GLU A 137 18.69 1.53 -2.09
C GLU A 137 18.73 0.02 -1.81
N GLN A 138 19.85 -0.63 -2.10
CA GLN A 138 20.08 -2.04 -1.79
C GLN A 138 20.06 -2.31 -0.27
N ASP A 139 20.70 -1.47 0.56
CA ASP A 139 20.60 -1.57 2.03
C ASP A 139 19.15 -1.45 2.50
N ILE A 140 18.42 -0.47 1.96
CA ILE A 140 17.02 -0.19 2.33
C ILE A 140 16.12 -1.38 1.95
N VAL A 141 16.36 -2.01 0.79
CA VAL A 141 15.65 -3.23 0.38
C VAL A 141 16.01 -4.42 1.24
N CYS A 142 17.30 -4.68 1.49
CA CYS A 142 17.76 -5.74 2.39
C CYS A 142 17.15 -5.59 3.79
N HIS A 143 17.11 -4.36 4.34
CA HIS A 143 16.45 -4.09 5.61
C HIS A 143 14.94 -4.34 5.57
N LEU A 144 14.23 -4.01 4.47
CA LEU A 144 12.80 -4.31 4.33
C LEU A 144 12.53 -5.82 4.27
N LEU A 145 13.34 -6.59 3.53
CA LEU A 145 13.24 -8.04 3.49
C LEU A 145 13.51 -8.65 4.88
N LEU A 146 14.51 -8.12 5.59
CA LEU A 146 14.81 -8.51 6.97
C LEU A 146 13.69 -8.18 7.97
N THR A 147 12.75 -7.27 7.70
CA THR A 147 11.59 -7.09 8.60
C THR A 147 10.48 -8.12 8.38
N MET A 148 10.48 -8.88 7.28
CA MET A 148 9.43 -9.87 7.01
C MET A 148 9.48 -11.05 8.00
N PRO A 149 8.31 -11.65 8.34
CA PRO A 149 8.25 -12.91 9.08
C PRO A 149 8.38 -14.10 8.12
N GLY A 150 8.78 -15.27 8.63
CA GLY A 150 9.05 -16.49 7.83
C GLY A 150 7.88 -16.99 6.97
N GLU A 151 6.68 -16.49 7.24
CA GLU A 151 5.52 -16.63 6.38
C GLU A 151 5.75 -16.15 4.92
N TYR A 152 6.59 -15.15 4.70
CA TYR A 152 6.86 -14.55 3.39
C TYR A 152 8.16 -15.10 2.76
N ASP A 153 8.82 -16.09 3.37
CA ASP A 153 10.10 -16.65 2.91
C ASP A 153 10.07 -17.05 1.43
N SER A 154 8.96 -17.62 0.94
CA SER A 154 8.82 -17.99 -0.48
C SER A 154 8.91 -16.80 -1.46
N VAL A 155 8.59 -15.59 -1.00
CA VAL A 155 8.74 -14.34 -1.78
C VAL A 155 10.12 -13.73 -1.54
N VAL A 156 10.62 -13.76 -0.30
CA VAL A 156 11.96 -13.28 0.04
C VAL A 156 13.01 -14.04 -0.76
N THR A 157 13.00 -15.37 -0.75
CA THR A 157 13.89 -16.20 -1.57
C THR A 157 13.71 -15.96 -3.08
N ALA A 158 12.48 -15.75 -3.56
CA ALA A 158 12.26 -15.41 -4.97
C ALA A 158 12.89 -14.06 -5.34
N LEU A 159 12.85 -13.06 -4.44
CA LEU A 159 13.48 -11.76 -4.60
C LEU A 159 15.01 -11.82 -4.49
N GLU A 160 15.55 -12.63 -3.56
CA GLU A 160 17.00 -12.88 -3.41
C GLU A 160 17.64 -13.48 -4.68
N THR A 161 16.88 -14.23 -5.48
CA THR A 161 17.37 -14.80 -6.76
C THR A 161 17.37 -13.82 -7.94
N LEU A 162 16.95 -12.57 -7.76
CA LEU A 162 16.92 -11.56 -8.84
C LEU A 162 18.19 -10.69 -8.85
N ASN A 163 18.66 -10.34 -10.05
CA ASN A 163 19.76 -9.40 -10.23
C ASN A 163 19.49 -8.07 -9.51
N SER A 164 20.46 -7.59 -8.73
CA SER A 164 20.35 -6.40 -7.87
C SER A 164 19.90 -5.12 -8.61
N GLU A 165 20.24 -4.99 -9.90
CA GLU A 165 19.82 -3.88 -10.77
C GLU A 165 18.30 -3.76 -10.94
N LYS A 166 17.54 -4.84 -10.73
CA LYS A 166 16.07 -4.88 -10.84
C LYS A 166 15.39 -4.82 -9.48
N LEU A 167 16.15 -4.86 -8.39
CA LEU A 167 15.65 -5.04 -7.03
C LEU A 167 15.34 -3.69 -6.35
N THR A 168 14.46 -2.89 -6.97
CA THR A 168 14.06 -1.59 -6.42
C THR A 168 13.07 -1.73 -5.27
N LEU A 169 13.04 -0.73 -4.38
CA LEU A 169 12.15 -0.67 -3.22
C LEU A 169 10.67 -0.67 -3.63
N SER A 170 10.33 -0.09 -4.79
CA SER A 170 8.99 -0.10 -5.36
C SER A 170 8.60 -1.48 -5.88
N PHE A 171 9.49 -2.18 -6.58
CA PHE A 171 9.25 -3.54 -7.07
C PHE A 171 9.03 -4.54 -5.91
N VAL A 172 9.88 -4.47 -4.88
CA VAL A 172 9.78 -5.32 -3.68
C VAL A 172 8.46 -5.10 -2.95
N ARG A 173 8.01 -3.84 -2.77
CA ARG A 173 6.69 -3.55 -2.16
C ARG A 173 5.53 -4.15 -2.96
N THR A 174 5.58 -4.09 -4.29
CA THR A 174 4.58 -4.74 -5.15
C THR A 174 4.59 -6.26 -4.98
N ARG A 175 5.76 -6.91 -4.94
CA ARG A 175 5.83 -8.38 -4.73
C ARG A 175 5.37 -8.84 -3.35
N LEU A 176 5.59 -8.03 -2.31
CA LEU A 176 5.05 -8.31 -0.98
C LEU A 176 3.52 -8.19 -0.96
N ARG A 177 2.95 -7.18 -1.63
CA ARG A 177 1.48 -7.03 -1.82
C ARG A 177 0.85 -8.18 -2.61
N ASP A 178 1.51 -8.62 -3.70
CA ASP A 178 1.06 -9.74 -4.53
C ASP A 178 0.83 -11.01 -3.68
N GLU A 179 1.75 -11.34 -2.77
CA GLU A 179 1.59 -12.49 -1.88
C GLU A 179 0.63 -12.19 -0.72
N ASP A 180 0.53 -10.96 -0.21
CA ASP A 180 -0.45 -10.57 0.82
C ASP A 180 -1.89 -10.85 0.35
N MET A 181 -2.25 -10.40 -0.86
CA MET A 181 -3.54 -10.68 -1.49
C MET A 181 -3.77 -12.19 -1.72
N LYS A 182 -2.73 -12.91 -2.14
CA LYS A 182 -2.74 -14.36 -2.36
C LYS A 182 -2.88 -15.13 -1.04
N ARG A 183 -2.40 -14.59 0.07
CA ARG A 183 -2.52 -15.12 1.45
C ARG A 183 -3.95 -14.96 1.98
N GLU A 184 -4.55 -13.78 1.82
CA GLU A 184 -5.98 -13.58 2.11
C GLU A 184 -6.86 -14.56 1.31
N GLY A 185 -6.54 -14.74 0.01
CA GLY A 185 -7.22 -15.71 -0.85
C GLY A 185 -7.11 -17.17 -0.36
N LYS A 186 -5.92 -17.60 0.10
CA LYS A 186 -5.71 -18.92 0.71
C LYS A 186 -6.53 -19.08 2.00
N GLN A 187 -6.46 -18.10 2.90
CA GLN A 187 -7.20 -18.10 4.18
C GLN A 187 -8.72 -18.17 3.99
N ARG A 188 -9.27 -17.45 2.99
CA ARG A 188 -10.69 -17.53 2.64
C ARG A 188 -11.11 -18.91 2.13
N LYS A 189 -10.27 -19.59 1.34
CA LYS A 189 -10.55 -20.94 0.84
C LYS A 189 -10.56 -21.99 1.95
N SER A 190 -9.52 -22.04 2.79
CA SER A 190 -9.45 -23.01 3.90
C SER A 190 -10.62 -22.89 4.88
N ARG A 191 -11.13 -21.68 5.11
CA ARG A 191 -12.30 -21.43 5.96
C ARG A 191 -13.63 -21.88 5.33
N THR A 192 -13.70 -22.01 4.00
CA THR A 192 -14.88 -22.51 3.27
C THR A 192 -14.85 -24.03 3.13
N GLU A 193 -13.67 -24.61 2.88
CA GLU A 193 -13.45 -26.06 2.72
C GLU A 193 -13.64 -26.87 4.03
N THR A 194 -13.94 -26.21 5.14
CA THR A 194 -14.30 -26.87 6.41
C THR A 194 -15.74 -27.43 6.42
N GLN A 195 -16.56 -27.15 5.39
CA GLN A 195 -17.78 -27.92 5.13
C GLN A 195 -17.52 -28.99 4.05
N PRO A 196 -17.80 -30.28 4.33
CA PRO A 196 -17.60 -31.34 3.34
C PRO A 196 -18.60 -31.19 2.17
N PRO A 197 -18.19 -31.46 0.91
CA PRO A 197 -19.13 -31.50 -0.21
C PRO A 197 -20.20 -32.56 0.00
N LEU A 198 -21.47 -32.19 -0.20
CA LEU A 198 -22.61 -33.13 -0.21
C LEU A 198 -22.62 -33.95 -1.50
N ALA A 199 -21.64 -34.85 -1.64
CA ALA A 199 -21.52 -35.78 -2.75
C ALA A 199 -22.30 -37.07 -2.47
N PHE A 200 -23.30 -37.35 -3.32
CA PHE A 200 -23.96 -38.66 -3.54
C PHE A 200 -24.12 -39.59 -2.32
N ALA A 201 -25.28 -39.49 -1.67
CA ALA A 201 -25.77 -40.52 -0.74
C ALA A 201 -26.22 -41.79 -1.51
N THR A 202 -25.26 -42.64 -1.88
CA THR A 202 -25.56 -44.00 -2.35
C THR A 202 -26.14 -44.82 -1.20
N LEU A 203 -27.42 -45.19 -1.31
CA LEU A 203 -28.12 -46.00 -0.30
C LEU A 203 -27.72 -47.48 -0.40
N GLU A 204 -26.64 -47.88 0.26
CA GLU A 204 -26.31 -49.30 0.48
C GLU A 204 -26.77 -49.80 1.86
N GLY A 205 -27.61 -50.84 1.82
CA GLY A 205 -28.21 -51.52 2.97
C GLY A 205 -29.59 -52.03 2.55
N THR A 206 -29.92 -53.32 2.61
CA THR A 206 -29.48 -54.35 3.58
C THR A 206 -29.14 -55.70 2.94
N LYS A 207 -28.28 -56.51 3.60
CA LYS A 207 -28.04 -57.92 3.24
C LYS A 207 -29.08 -58.85 3.89
N GLN A 208 -29.83 -59.65 3.12
CA GLN A 208 -30.40 -60.90 3.67
C GLN A 208 -30.72 -62.02 2.66
N LYS A 209 -29.91 -63.10 2.79
CA LYS A 209 -30.16 -64.54 2.55
C LYS A 209 -30.74 -65.12 1.23
N TRP A 210 -29.86 -65.88 0.56
CA TRP A 210 -30.03 -67.30 0.11
C TRP A 210 -31.23 -67.69 -0.78
N LYS A 211 -30.94 -68.06 -2.04
CA LYS A 211 -30.91 -69.47 -2.49
C LYS A 211 -30.18 -69.63 -3.83
N ASN A 212 -29.96 -70.88 -4.26
CA ASN A 212 -29.09 -71.24 -5.39
C ASN A 212 -29.79 -72.26 -6.30
N GLU A 213 -30.18 -71.86 -7.50
CA GLU A 213 -30.66 -72.72 -8.61
C GLU A 213 -30.48 -71.92 -9.92
N GLN A 214 -29.46 -72.19 -10.75
CA GLN A 214 -29.24 -73.29 -11.72
C GLN A 214 -29.71 -72.95 -13.15
N CYS A 215 -28.85 -73.26 -14.12
CA CYS A 215 -29.12 -73.41 -15.57
C CYS A 215 -29.55 -72.21 -16.44
N ARG A 216 -28.59 -71.81 -17.31
CA ARG A 216 -28.70 -71.75 -18.79
C ARG A 216 -29.90 -71.04 -19.44
N LEU A 217 -29.59 -70.04 -20.29
CA LEU A 217 -29.98 -70.09 -21.71
C LEU A 217 -29.07 -69.20 -22.59
N ASN A 218 -29.00 -69.54 -23.88
CA ASN A 218 -28.07 -69.08 -24.93
C ASN A 218 -27.95 -67.54 -25.06
N LYS A 219 -26.80 -66.94 -25.43
CA LYS A 219 -25.88 -67.18 -26.57
C LYS A 219 -26.51 -66.98 -27.96
N SER A 220 -26.84 -65.73 -28.28
CA SER A 220 -26.89 -65.09 -29.62
C SER A 220 -27.11 -63.58 -29.38
N ARG A 221 -26.70 -62.63 -30.23
CA ARG A 221 -26.33 -62.69 -31.65
C ARG A 221 -25.33 -61.56 -31.96
N SER A 222 -24.13 -61.88 -32.45
CA SER A 222 -23.30 -60.92 -33.19
C SER A 222 -23.84 -60.78 -34.63
N GLU A 223 -23.28 -59.84 -35.40
CA GLU A 223 -23.48 -59.67 -36.85
C GLU A 223 -24.84 -59.10 -37.30
N HIS A 224 -24.90 -57.77 -37.40
CA HIS A 224 -25.52 -57.16 -38.58
C HIS A 224 -24.69 -56.02 -39.20
N GLN A 225 -23.86 -56.45 -40.16
CA GLN A 225 -23.47 -55.73 -41.38
C GLN A 225 -22.82 -54.35 -41.29
N GLN A 226 -21.50 -54.35 -41.48
CA GLN A 226 -20.83 -53.31 -42.26
C GLN A 226 -21.31 -53.36 -43.73
N LYS A 227 -21.88 -52.27 -44.23
CA LYS A 227 -21.94 -51.76 -45.63
C LYS A 227 -22.92 -50.58 -45.58
N GLN A 228 -22.63 -49.40 -46.13
CA GLN A 228 -21.89 -49.16 -47.37
C GLN A 228 -20.55 -48.43 -47.18
N PHE A 229 -19.72 -48.44 -48.23
CA PHE A 229 -18.37 -47.86 -48.25
C PHE A 229 -18.20 -46.97 -49.49
N LYS A 230 -17.38 -45.92 -49.32
CA LYS A 230 -16.53 -45.24 -50.33
C LYS A 230 -17.14 -44.28 -51.36
N ASN A 231 -16.43 -43.15 -51.45
CA ASN A 231 -16.23 -42.27 -52.61
C ASN A 231 -17.41 -41.35 -52.96
N ARG A 232 -17.18 -40.16 -53.54
CA ARG A 232 -16.02 -39.75 -54.38
C ARG A 232 -15.62 -38.27 -54.13
N ASN A 233 -14.37 -37.94 -54.42
CA ASN A 233 -13.78 -36.60 -54.24
C ASN A 233 -13.71 -35.82 -55.57
N ALA A 234 -13.51 -34.49 -55.51
CA ALA A 234 -13.48 -33.49 -56.61
C ALA A 234 -14.85 -33.29 -57.33
N ASN A 235 -15.17 -32.15 -57.95
CA ASN A 235 -14.48 -30.86 -58.18
C ASN A 235 -15.57 -29.75 -58.29
N VAL A 236 -15.36 -28.43 -58.40
CA VAL A 236 -14.18 -27.53 -58.62
C VAL A 236 -14.47 -26.15 -57.97
N ALA A 237 -13.66 -25.11 -58.21
CA ALA A 237 -13.87 -23.72 -57.75
C ALA A 237 -13.92 -22.70 -58.90
N THR A 238 -14.64 -21.57 -58.71
CA THR A 238 -14.42 -20.23 -59.31
C THR A 238 -15.28 -19.15 -58.61
N ASN A 239 -14.74 -17.92 -58.56
CA ASN A 239 -15.34 -16.56 -58.52
C ASN A 239 -16.87 -16.41 -58.68
N SER A 240 -17.61 -15.40 -58.18
CA SER A 240 -17.42 -14.25 -57.27
C SER A 240 -18.82 -13.54 -57.13
N GLU A 241 -19.10 -12.29 -56.70
CA GLU A 241 -18.38 -11.07 -56.23
C GLU A 241 -19.39 -10.17 -55.46
N SER A 242 -18.92 -9.21 -54.62
CA SER A 242 -19.74 -8.14 -53.95
C SER A 242 -20.86 -8.61 -52.98
N ASP A 243 -21.57 -7.78 -52.20
CA ASP A 243 -21.57 -6.31 -52.04
C ASP A 243 -21.93 -5.87 -50.59
N GLU A 244 -22.03 -4.55 -50.36
CA GLU A 244 -22.26 -3.87 -49.07
C GLU A 244 -23.60 -4.18 -48.34
N GLY A 245 -23.67 -3.80 -47.06
CA GLY A 245 -24.86 -4.01 -46.22
C GLY A 245 -24.77 -3.41 -44.81
N GLU A 246 -24.65 -2.08 -44.69
CA GLU A 246 -24.83 -1.39 -43.42
C GLU A 246 -26.30 -1.48 -42.93
N SER A 247 -26.50 -1.49 -41.61
CA SER A 247 -27.74 -0.94 -41.03
C SER A 247 -27.49 -0.40 -39.62
N GLU A 248 -27.70 0.90 -39.47
CA GLU A 248 -27.93 1.52 -38.17
C GLU A 248 -29.25 1.00 -37.57
N PHE A 249 -29.37 1.01 -36.25
CA PHE A 249 -30.54 1.64 -35.65
C PHE A 249 -30.23 2.19 -34.26
N SER A 250 -30.77 3.37 -33.98
CA SER A 250 -30.40 4.21 -32.84
C SER A 250 -31.51 4.28 -31.78
N ASN A 251 -31.12 4.73 -30.58
CA ASN A 251 -32.01 5.29 -29.55
C ASN A 251 -33.07 4.33 -28.94
N GLU A 252 -33.79 4.69 -27.87
CA GLU A 252 -33.92 5.96 -27.11
C GLU A 252 -33.91 5.58 -25.59
N GLN A 253 -33.36 6.38 -24.65
CA GLN A 253 -34.06 7.43 -23.87
C GLN A 253 -35.57 7.14 -23.62
N PHE A 254 -36.20 7.44 -22.49
CA PHE A 254 -35.97 8.43 -21.42
C PHE A 254 -36.83 7.99 -20.19
N LEU A 255 -36.40 8.06 -18.92
CA LEU A 255 -36.77 9.10 -17.91
C LEU A 255 -36.61 8.54 -16.48
N GLY A 256 -36.63 9.42 -15.46
CA GLY A 256 -37.27 9.09 -14.17
C GLY A 256 -36.39 8.98 -12.92
N LEU A 257 -35.93 10.12 -12.37
CA LEU A 257 -35.56 10.22 -10.94
C LEU A 257 -36.81 10.28 -10.06
N PRO A 258 -36.68 9.94 -8.77
CA PRO A 258 -37.19 10.85 -7.73
C PRO A 258 -36.16 11.15 -6.63
N GLU A 259 -36.15 12.39 -6.15
CA GLU A 259 -35.51 12.76 -4.88
C GLU A 259 -36.31 12.24 -3.67
N TRP A 260 -35.64 11.85 -2.59
CA TRP A 260 -36.22 11.75 -1.25
C TRP A 260 -35.25 12.33 -0.22
N LYS A 261 -35.76 13.02 0.80
CA LYS A 261 -34.96 13.86 1.71
C LYS A 261 -35.56 13.92 3.11
N CYS A 262 -34.72 13.68 4.12
CA CYS A 262 -34.89 13.94 5.57
C CYS A 262 -36.22 13.61 6.26
N GLU A 263 -36.13 12.87 7.36
CA GLU A 263 -36.73 13.34 8.62
C GLU A 263 -35.85 12.93 9.84
N LYS A 264 -36.19 13.41 11.04
CA LYS A 264 -35.48 13.14 12.31
C LYS A 264 -36.46 12.58 13.34
N ASP A 265 -35.94 11.69 14.20
CA ASP A 265 -36.28 11.44 15.61
C ASP A 265 -35.86 9.98 15.95
N GLY A 266 -35.67 9.54 17.20
CA GLY A 266 -35.70 10.25 18.48
C GLY A 266 -35.70 9.26 19.66
N SER A 267 -35.26 9.70 20.84
CA SER A 267 -35.26 8.97 22.13
C SER A 267 -34.20 7.86 22.36
N VAL A 268 -33.90 7.70 23.66
CA VAL A 268 -32.96 6.80 24.33
C VAL A 268 -33.73 5.66 25.01
N PRO A 269 -33.07 4.53 25.30
CA PRO A 269 -33.18 3.88 26.61
C PRO A 269 -31.82 3.74 27.34
#